data_AF-A0A3P6DS19-F1
#
_entry.id   AF-A0A3P6DS19-F1
#
_cell.length_a   1.000
_cell.length_b   1.000
_cell.length_c   1.000
_cell.angle_alpha   90.00
_cell.angle_beta   90.00
_cell.angle_gamma   90.00
#
_symmetry.space_group_name_H-M   'P 1'
#
loop_
_entity.id
_entity.type
_entity.pdbx_description
1 polymer ?
#
loop_
_entity_poly.entity_id
_entity_poly.type
_entity_poly.pdbx_seq_one_letter_code
_entity_poly.pdbx_strand_id
1 'polypeptide(L)'
;MALVTSVRDYINRMLQDISGMKVLILDSETVSNVSIVYSQSELLQKEVFLVEMIDSISASNESMSHLKAVYFVRPTSENVQKLRHQLANPRFGEYHLFFSNLLKDTQIHILADSDEQEVVQQVQEFYADFVAGDPYHFTLNMAANHLYMLPAVVDPSGLQRYSDRVVDGIAAVFLALKRRPVIRYQRTSDTAKRIAQETAKLMYQQESGLFDFRRTESSPLLLVIDRRDDPVTPLLNQWTYQAMVHELIGLQDNKVDLRAIGSLQKISKLRWFYHQNRMHSSNRT
;
A
#
# COMPACT_ATOMS: atom_id res chain seq x y z
N MET A 1 -5.38 1.63 17.78
CA MET A 1 -4.19 1.22 17.01
C MET A 1 -4.19 2.02 15.74
N ALA A 2 -3.08 2.67 15.41
CA ALA A 2 -2.97 3.53 14.24
C ALA A 2 -2.36 2.77 13.07
N LEU A 3 -2.96 2.88 11.89
CA LEU A 3 -2.48 2.24 10.67
C LEU A 3 -1.07 2.71 10.30
N VAL A 4 -0.81 4.01 10.46
CA VAL A 4 0.51 4.65 10.23
C VAL A 4 1.60 3.97 11.05
N THR A 5 1.35 3.72 12.34
CA THR A 5 2.31 3.05 13.22
C THR A 5 2.59 1.63 12.76
N SER A 6 1.55 0.89 12.35
CA SER A 6 1.70 -0.49 11.89
C SER A 6 2.57 -0.58 10.63
N VAL A 7 2.35 0.31 9.65
CA VAL A 7 3.17 0.40 8.44
C VAL A 7 4.61 0.83 8.76
N ARG A 8 4.78 1.81 9.67
CA ARG A 8 6.10 2.24 10.14
C ARG A 8 6.86 1.10 10.81
N ASP A 9 6.20 0.28 11.63
CA ASP A 9 6.82 -0.86 12.31
C ASP A 9 7.28 -1.94 11.32
N TYR A 10 6.50 -2.24 10.28
CA TYR A 10 6.91 -3.16 9.22
C TYR A 10 8.16 -2.67 8.48
N ILE A 11 8.16 -1.42 8.00
CA ILE A 11 9.31 -0.87 7.29
C ILE A 11 10.51 -0.71 8.23
N ASN A 12 10.28 -0.42 9.52
CA ASN A 12 11.35 -0.35 10.50
C ASN A 12 12.06 -1.69 10.66
N ARG A 13 11.32 -2.80 10.82
CA ARG A 13 11.88 -4.16 10.89
C ARG A 13 12.65 -4.50 9.63
N MET A 14 12.06 -4.25 8.46
CA MET A 14 12.69 -4.45 7.15
C MET A 14 14.10 -3.87 7.07
N LEU A 15 14.26 -2.63 7.54
CA LEU A 15 15.51 -1.88 7.38
C LEU A 15 16.49 -2.06 8.55
N GLN A 16 16.01 -2.46 9.73
CA GLN A 16 16.84 -2.67 10.92
C GLN A 16 17.47 -4.05 10.98
N ASP A 17 16.77 -5.07 10.50
CA ASP A 17 17.25 -6.47 10.58
C ASP A 17 18.42 -6.73 9.61
N ILE A 18 18.63 -5.82 8.65
CA ILE A 18 19.69 -5.88 7.64
C ILE A 18 20.72 -4.80 7.99
N SER A 19 21.99 -5.18 8.16
CA SER A 19 23.09 -4.24 8.44
C SER A 19 23.90 -3.90 7.19
N GLY A 20 24.49 -2.70 7.16
CA GLY A 20 25.39 -2.26 6.09
C GLY A 20 24.71 -1.42 5.02
N MET A 21 25.40 -1.18 3.90
CA MET A 21 24.92 -0.28 2.85
C MET A 21 23.76 -0.91 2.07
N LYS A 22 22.60 -0.27 2.12
CA LYS A 22 21.34 -0.76 1.53
C LYS A 22 20.88 0.07 0.34
N VAL A 23 20.27 -0.61 -0.63
CA VAL A 23 19.44 -0.01 -1.69
C VAL A 23 18.01 -0.46 -1.46
N LEU A 24 17.09 0.48 -1.34
CA LEU A 24 15.66 0.20 -1.20
C LEU A 24 15.00 0.22 -2.57
N ILE A 25 14.38 -0.89 -2.95
CA ILE A 25 13.74 -1.06 -4.25
C ILE A 25 12.23 -1.18 -4.06
N LEU A 26 11.51 -0.27 -4.70
CA LEU A 26 10.07 -0.11 -4.53
C LEU A 26 9.34 -0.26 -5.87
N ASP A 27 8.04 -0.54 -5.81
CA ASP A 27 7.17 -0.42 -6.97
C ASP A 27 6.31 0.85 -6.88
N SER A 28 5.49 1.07 -7.91
CA SER A 28 4.63 2.24 -8.05
C SER A 28 3.60 2.40 -6.91
N GLU A 29 3.32 1.34 -6.15
CA GLU A 29 2.34 1.33 -5.06
C GLU A 29 3.03 1.41 -3.69
N THR A 30 4.10 0.63 -3.48
CA THR A 30 4.82 0.58 -2.20
C THR A 30 5.63 1.85 -1.93
N VAL A 31 6.00 2.61 -2.97
CA VAL A 31 6.62 3.93 -2.81
C VAL A 31 5.74 4.90 -2.01
N SER A 32 4.42 4.85 -2.19
CA SER A 32 3.47 5.68 -1.44
C SER A 32 3.50 5.29 0.04
N ASN A 33 3.49 3.99 0.35
CA ASN A 33 3.55 3.47 1.72
C ASN A 33 4.80 3.96 2.46
N VAL A 34 5.98 3.80 1.84
CA VAL A 34 7.25 4.22 2.45
C VAL A 34 7.31 5.74 2.61
N SER A 35 6.92 6.50 1.58
CA SER A 35 7.07 7.96 1.59
C SER A 35 6.17 8.68 2.59
N ILE A 36 5.08 8.04 3.03
CA ILE A 36 4.21 8.59 4.08
C ILE A 36 4.83 8.42 5.46
N VAL A 37 5.47 7.29 5.74
CA VAL A 37 5.99 7.00 7.09
C VAL A 37 7.44 7.43 7.30
N TYR A 38 8.24 7.51 6.22
CA TYR A 38 9.67 7.82 6.28
C TYR A 38 10.05 8.98 5.35
N SER A 39 10.90 9.86 5.85
CA SER A 39 11.65 10.84 5.06
C SER A 39 12.95 10.25 4.52
N GLN A 40 13.52 10.89 3.48
CA GLN A 40 14.83 10.48 2.94
C GLN A 40 15.94 10.55 4.00
N SER A 41 15.91 11.55 4.89
CA SER A 41 16.87 11.66 5.99
C SER A 41 16.76 10.50 6.99
N GLU A 42 15.54 10.05 7.31
CA GLU A 42 15.33 8.90 8.19
C GLU A 42 15.74 7.58 7.50
N LEU A 43 15.56 7.46 6.18
CA LEU A 43 16.05 6.30 5.41
C LEU A 43 17.59 6.26 5.41
N LEU A 44 18.25 7.41 5.23
CA LEU A 44 19.71 7.51 5.27
C LEU A 44 20.28 7.13 6.65
N GLN A 45 19.60 7.52 7.73
CA GLN A 45 19.96 7.09 9.10
C GLN A 45 19.86 5.57 9.30
N LYS A 46 19.14 4.88 8.42
CA LYS A 46 19.01 3.42 8.38
C LYS A 46 19.92 2.78 7.33
N GLU A 47 20.95 3.51 6.89
CA GLU A 47 21.95 3.06 5.91
C GLU A 47 21.36 2.75 4.52
N VAL A 48 20.18 3.31 4.22
CA VAL A 48 19.60 3.26 2.86
C VAL A 48 20.14 4.45 2.08
N PHE A 49 21.08 4.20 1.17
CA PHE A 49 21.76 5.24 0.41
C PHE A 49 21.07 5.53 -0.93
N LEU A 50 20.39 4.54 -1.49
CA LEU A 50 19.69 4.64 -2.76
C LEU A 50 18.26 4.13 -2.62
N VAL A 51 17.33 4.81 -3.27
CA VAL A 51 15.94 4.37 -3.44
C VAL A 51 15.67 4.31 -4.95
N GLU A 52 15.39 3.12 -5.47
CA GLU A 52 15.14 2.89 -6.89
C GLU A 52 13.75 2.27 -7.10
N MET A 53 13.17 2.51 -8.27
CA MET A 53 11.93 1.83 -8.69
C MET A 53 12.29 0.54 -9.42
N ILE A 54 11.55 -0.55 -9.17
CA ILE A 54 11.77 -1.84 -9.82
C ILE A 54 11.72 -1.74 -11.36
N ASP A 55 10.93 -0.79 -11.87
CA ASP A 55 10.78 -0.51 -13.30
C ASP A 55 12.05 0.09 -13.93
N SER A 56 12.81 0.88 -13.17
CA SER A 56 13.99 1.61 -13.68
C SER A 56 15.31 0.85 -13.54
N ILE A 57 15.36 -0.21 -12.75
CA ILE A 57 16.61 -0.93 -12.43
C ILE A 57 17.25 -1.53 -13.67
N SER A 58 16.45 -2.02 -14.61
CA SER A 58 16.92 -2.65 -15.85
C SER A 58 17.74 -1.73 -16.75
N ALA A 59 17.74 -0.41 -16.48
CA ALA A 59 18.43 0.57 -17.29
C ALA A 59 19.91 0.78 -16.91
N SER A 60 20.34 0.31 -15.74
CA SER A 60 21.73 0.49 -15.26
C SER A 60 22.49 -0.84 -15.22
N ASN A 61 23.53 -0.98 -16.03
CA ASN A 61 24.39 -2.16 -16.08
C ASN A 61 25.56 -2.14 -15.08
N GLU A 62 25.63 -1.13 -14.21
CA GLU A 62 26.70 -1.03 -13.22
C GLU A 62 26.45 -2.00 -12.06
N SER A 63 27.36 -2.96 -11.91
CA SER A 63 27.36 -3.91 -10.80
C SER A 63 27.73 -3.20 -9.50
N MET A 64 26.91 -3.38 -8.47
CA MET A 64 27.10 -2.79 -7.13
C MET A 64 27.04 -3.89 -6.07
N SER A 65 27.92 -4.88 -6.20
CA SER A 65 27.98 -6.07 -5.32
C SER A 65 28.24 -5.77 -3.84
N HIS A 66 28.74 -4.58 -3.51
CA HIS A 66 28.94 -4.13 -2.13
C HIS A 66 27.64 -3.68 -1.43
N LEU A 67 26.53 -3.59 -2.16
CA LEU A 67 25.25 -3.16 -1.64
C LEU A 67 24.30 -4.34 -1.43
N LYS A 68 23.43 -4.19 -0.42
CA LYS A 68 22.34 -5.11 -0.11
C LYS A 68 21.03 -4.55 -0.66
N ALA A 69 20.35 -5.33 -1.49
CA ALA A 69 19.09 -4.93 -2.08
C ALA A 69 17.92 -5.33 -1.18
N VAL A 70 17.13 -4.34 -0.77
CA VAL A 70 15.92 -4.51 0.01
C VAL A 70 14.74 -4.25 -0.90
N TYR A 71 14.05 -5.29 -1.34
CA TYR A 71 12.86 -5.16 -2.18
C TYR A 71 11.63 -5.07 -1.30
N PHE A 72 10.82 -4.05 -1.51
CA PHE A 72 9.47 -3.99 -0.95
C PHE A 72 8.47 -3.73 -2.08
N VAL A 73 7.79 -4.79 -2.50
CA VAL A 73 6.91 -4.77 -3.69
C VAL A 73 5.62 -5.53 -3.46
N ARG A 74 4.59 -5.24 -4.25
CA ARG A 74 3.37 -6.04 -4.29
C ARG A 74 3.63 -7.39 -4.97
N PRO A 75 2.99 -8.50 -4.55
CA PRO A 75 3.14 -9.82 -5.17
C PRO A 75 2.36 -9.96 -6.50
N THR A 76 2.49 -8.98 -7.41
CA THR A 76 1.86 -9.04 -8.73
C THR A 76 2.65 -9.94 -9.67
N SER A 77 1.99 -10.52 -10.68
CA SER A 77 2.67 -11.32 -11.70
C SER A 77 3.77 -10.52 -12.42
N GLU A 78 3.53 -9.23 -12.64
CA GLU A 78 4.51 -8.32 -13.26
C GLU A 78 5.77 -8.14 -12.40
N ASN A 79 5.60 -7.83 -11.11
CA ASN A 79 6.72 -7.67 -10.19
C ASN A 79 7.51 -8.98 -10.03
N VAL A 80 6.83 -10.13 -9.97
CA VAL A 80 7.49 -11.44 -9.89
C VAL A 80 8.32 -11.73 -11.15
N GLN A 81 7.84 -11.38 -12.35
CA GLN A 81 8.66 -11.54 -13.56
C GLN A 81 9.86 -10.60 -13.58
N LYS A 82 9.71 -9.34 -13.12
CA LYS A 82 10.83 -8.40 -13.00
C LYS A 82 11.89 -8.91 -12.01
N LEU A 83 11.46 -9.41 -10.86
CA LEU A 83 12.34 -10.03 -9.86
C LEU A 83 13.06 -11.25 -10.45
N ARG A 84 12.35 -12.14 -11.13
CA ARG A 84 12.95 -13.29 -11.83
C ARG A 84 14.09 -12.88 -12.76
N HIS A 85 13.89 -11.84 -13.56
CA HIS A 85 14.94 -11.35 -14.46
C HIS A 85 16.13 -10.75 -13.72
N GLN A 86 15.90 -10.11 -12.57
CA GLN A 86 16.96 -9.54 -11.74
C GLN A 86 17.73 -10.60 -10.94
N LEU A 87 17.09 -11.68 -10.53
CA LEU A 87 17.76 -12.81 -9.85
C LEU A 87 18.63 -13.61 -10.83
N ALA A 88 18.20 -13.75 -12.10
CA ALA A 88 18.99 -14.40 -13.12
C ALA A 88 20.30 -13.64 -13.46
N ASN A 89 20.32 -12.31 -13.28
CA ASN A 89 21.49 -11.47 -13.51
C ASN A 89 21.62 -10.44 -12.36
N PRO A 90 22.11 -10.86 -11.19
CA PRO A 90 22.09 -10.02 -10.01
C PRO A 90 23.09 -8.86 -10.12
N ARG A 91 22.60 -7.68 -9.77
CA ARG A 91 23.37 -6.42 -9.73
C ARG A 91 23.99 -6.18 -8.35
N PHE A 92 23.36 -6.70 -7.30
CA PHE A 92 23.69 -6.47 -5.90
C PHE A 92 24.27 -7.74 -5.26
N GLY A 93 24.90 -7.60 -4.09
CA GLY A 93 25.54 -8.74 -3.41
C GLY A 93 24.55 -9.64 -2.66
N GLU A 94 23.52 -9.04 -2.05
CA GLU A 94 22.51 -9.75 -1.26
C GLU A 94 21.12 -9.24 -1.61
N TYR A 95 20.12 -10.13 -1.64
CA TYR A 95 18.74 -9.80 -1.95
C TYR A 95 17.84 -10.17 -0.76
N HIS A 96 17.10 -9.19 -0.25
CA HIS A 96 16.09 -9.39 0.79
C HIS A 96 14.73 -9.02 0.22
N LEU A 97 13.85 -10.00 0.05
CA LEU A 97 12.58 -9.84 -0.64
C LEU A 97 11.44 -9.69 0.37
N PHE A 98 10.78 -8.55 0.35
CA PHE A 98 9.60 -8.27 1.17
C PHE A 98 8.39 -7.99 0.28
N PHE A 99 7.31 -8.75 0.49
CA PHE A 99 6.07 -8.60 -0.26
C PHE A 99 5.02 -7.87 0.58
N SER A 100 4.28 -6.93 -0.03
CA SER A 100 3.26 -6.14 0.67
C SER A 100 2.01 -6.93 1.07
N ASN A 101 1.85 -8.13 0.51
CA ASN A 101 0.69 -9.01 0.69
C ASN A 101 1.08 -10.49 0.51
N LEU A 102 0.10 -11.38 0.62
CA LEU A 102 0.23 -12.83 0.49
C LEU A 102 0.91 -13.23 -0.83
N LEU A 103 1.92 -14.08 -0.74
CA LEU A 103 2.64 -14.63 -1.86
C LEU A 103 2.15 -16.06 -2.13
N LYS A 104 1.87 -16.38 -3.39
CA LYS A 104 1.43 -17.74 -3.76
C LYS A 104 2.62 -18.69 -3.82
N ASP A 105 2.44 -19.95 -3.47
CA ASP A 105 3.48 -21.00 -3.60
C ASP A 105 4.09 -21.04 -5.00
N THR A 106 3.27 -20.87 -6.04
CA THR A 106 3.75 -20.82 -7.43
C THR A 106 4.70 -19.66 -7.69
N GLN A 107 4.49 -18.51 -7.06
CA GLN A 107 5.39 -17.35 -7.16
C GLN A 107 6.69 -17.60 -6.40
N ILE A 108 6.63 -18.28 -5.24
CA ILE A 108 7.82 -18.68 -4.48
C ILE A 108 8.69 -19.61 -5.32
N HIS A 109 8.11 -20.64 -5.93
CA HIS A 109 8.82 -21.56 -6.81
C HIS A 109 9.48 -20.84 -8.00
N ILE A 110 8.77 -19.92 -8.65
CA ILE A 110 9.34 -19.12 -9.76
C ILE A 110 10.57 -18.33 -9.31
N LEU A 111 10.53 -17.72 -8.12
CA LEU A 111 11.66 -16.96 -7.59
C LEU A 111 12.83 -17.87 -7.21
N ALA A 112 12.55 -18.99 -6.56
CA ALA A 112 13.56 -19.98 -6.18
C ALA A 112 14.28 -20.57 -7.39
N ASP A 113 13.54 -20.95 -8.44
CA ASP A 113 14.11 -21.47 -9.69
C ASP A 113 14.97 -20.43 -10.43
N SER A 114 14.76 -19.14 -10.16
CA SER A 114 15.48 -18.05 -10.81
C SER A 114 16.73 -17.59 -10.05
N ASP A 115 16.92 -18.01 -8.80
CA ASP A 115 18.06 -17.63 -7.95
C ASP A 115 19.23 -18.60 -8.10
N GLU A 116 19.76 -18.73 -9.32
CA GLU A 116 20.87 -19.65 -9.61
C GLU A 116 22.18 -19.28 -8.88
N GLN A 117 22.30 -18.02 -8.42
CA GLN A 117 23.48 -17.49 -7.75
C GLN A 117 23.33 -17.47 -6.21
N GLU A 118 22.22 -17.98 -5.68
CA GLU A 118 21.93 -18.08 -4.24
C GLU A 118 22.09 -16.73 -3.50
N VAL A 119 21.69 -15.63 -4.15
CA VAL A 119 21.85 -14.28 -3.58
C VAL A 119 20.70 -13.91 -2.64
N VAL A 120 19.56 -14.60 -2.71
CA VAL A 120 18.40 -14.31 -1.85
C VAL A 120 18.65 -14.82 -0.43
N GLN A 121 18.69 -13.87 0.50
CA GLN A 121 18.93 -14.16 1.92
C GLN A 121 17.64 -14.40 2.71
N GLN A 122 16.54 -13.77 2.30
CA GLN A 122 15.24 -13.93 2.96
C GLN A 122 14.07 -13.54 2.06
N VAL A 123 12.93 -14.17 2.31
CA VAL A 123 11.64 -13.82 1.73
C VAL A 123 10.63 -13.68 2.86
N GLN A 124 10.00 -12.51 2.99
CA GLN A 124 9.01 -12.25 4.04
C GLN A 124 7.78 -11.51 3.50
N GLU A 125 6.64 -11.71 4.15
CA GLU A 125 5.39 -11.01 3.87
C GLU A 125 5.15 -9.94 4.93
N PHE A 126 5.08 -8.67 4.52
CA PHE A 126 4.66 -7.56 5.36
C PHE A 126 3.37 -6.97 4.83
N TYR A 127 2.27 -7.25 5.52
CA TYR A 127 0.90 -6.90 5.14
C TYR A 127 0.61 -5.40 5.19
N ALA A 128 1.28 -4.63 4.34
CA ALA A 128 1.18 -3.19 4.20
C ALA A 128 0.74 -2.85 2.77
N ASP A 129 -0.33 -3.50 2.29
CA ASP A 129 -0.88 -3.33 0.94
C ASP A 129 -1.93 -2.21 0.81
N PHE A 130 -1.75 -1.15 1.60
CA PHE A 130 -2.63 0.00 1.71
C PHE A 130 -1.83 1.25 2.11
N VAL A 131 -2.30 2.41 1.67
CA VAL A 131 -1.67 3.71 1.92
C VAL A 131 -2.31 4.34 3.15
N ALA A 132 -1.61 4.27 4.28
CA ALA A 132 -2.06 4.84 5.56
C ALA A 132 -1.78 6.35 5.63
N GLY A 133 -2.58 7.16 4.94
CA GLY A 133 -2.46 8.63 5.02
C GLY A 133 -2.65 9.17 6.43
N ASP A 134 -3.45 8.46 7.25
CA ASP A 134 -3.84 8.86 8.59
C ASP A 134 -4.02 7.70 9.57
N PRO A 135 -3.97 7.95 10.90
CA PRO A 135 -4.13 6.91 11.91
C PRO A 135 -5.38 6.03 11.74
N TYR A 136 -6.47 6.63 11.24
CA TYR A 136 -7.79 6.01 11.09
C TYR A 136 -8.33 6.09 9.66
N HIS A 137 -7.51 6.49 8.69
CA HIS A 137 -7.92 6.59 7.30
C HIS A 137 -6.80 6.07 6.39
N PHE A 138 -7.20 5.25 5.44
CA PHE A 138 -6.31 4.67 4.44
C PHE A 138 -6.98 4.69 3.07
N THR A 139 -6.16 4.56 2.03
CA THR A 139 -6.60 4.34 0.67
C THR A 139 -5.89 3.13 0.07
N LEU A 140 -6.44 2.57 -1.00
CA LEU A 140 -5.77 1.52 -1.78
C LEU A 140 -5.07 2.08 -3.02
N ASN A 141 -5.05 3.42 -3.14
CA ASN A 141 -4.49 4.19 -4.26
C ASN A 141 -4.95 3.73 -5.66
N MET A 142 -6.17 3.20 -5.76
CA MET A 142 -6.71 2.69 -7.02
C MET A 142 -7.18 3.85 -7.90
N ALA A 143 -6.51 4.03 -9.04
CA ALA A 143 -6.92 5.01 -10.05
C ALA A 143 -8.29 4.69 -10.64
N ALA A 144 -9.05 5.74 -10.99
CA ALA A 144 -10.34 5.65 -11.68
C ALA A 144 -11.36 4.68 -11.02
N ASN A 145 -11.33 4.53 -9.70
CA ASN A 145 -12.22 3.64 -8.95
C ASN A 145 -13.73 3.95 -9.17
N HIS A 146 -14.06 5.20 -9.49
CA HIS A 146 -15.42 5.64 -9.83
C HIS A 146 -16.00 4.91 -11.04
N LEU A 147 -15.18 4.39 -11.96
CA LEU A 147 -15.65 3.61 -13.11
C LEU A 147 -16.35 2.33 -12.65
N TYR A 148 -15.89 1.72 -11.55
CA TYR A 148 -16.50 0.51 -10.98
C TYR A 148 -17.80 0.79 -10.23
N MET A 149 -18.18 2.06 -10.07
CA MET A 149 -19.52 2.47 -9.64
C MET A 149 -20.51 2.50 -10.83
N LEU A 150 -20.06 2.28 -12.06
CA LEU A 150 -20.87 2.27 -13.28
C LEU A 150 -20.90 0.85 -13.88
N PRO A 151 -21.80 -0.05 -13.41
CA PRO A 151 -21.80 -1.46 -13.83
C PRO A 151 -21.94 -1.67 -15.34
N ALA A 152 -22.55 -0.72 -16.05
CA ALA A 152 -22.74 -0.78 -17.50
C ALA A 152 -21.45 -0.55 -18.31
N VAL A 153 -20.41 0.01 -17.69
CA VAL A 153 -19.18 0.44 -18.38
C VAL A 153 -18.05 -0.58 -18.22
N VAL A 154 -18.08 -1.39 -17.17
CA VAL A 154 -16.95 -2.26 -16.80
C VAL A 154 -17.22 -3.70 -17.23
N ASP A 155 -16.26 -4.29 -17.92
CA ASP A 155 -16.32 -5.70 -18.29
C ASP A 155 -16.20 -6.62 -17.04
N PRO A 156 -16.74 -7.85 -17.09
CA PRO A 156 -16.70 -8.76 -15.94
C PRO A 156 -15.29 -9.06 -15.42
N SER A 157 -14.26 -9.05 -16.28
CA SER A 157 -12.88 -9.34 -15.89
C SER A 157 -12.24 -8.16 -15.16
N GLY A 158 -12.50 -6.93 -15.62
CA GLY A 158 -12.08 -5.70 -14.94
C GLY A 158 -12.67 -5.60 -13.54
N LEU A 159 -13.97 -5.90 -13.39
CA LEU A 159 -14.62 -5.92 -12.07
C LEU A 159 -14.03 -6.98 -11.13
N GLN A 160 -13.64 -8.15 -11.64
CA GLN A 160 -12.95 -9.17 -10.83
C GLN A 160 -11.61 -8.65 -10.34
N ARG A 161 -10.75 -8.11 -11.23
CA ARG A 161 -9.43 -7.56 -10.87
C ARG A 161 -9.55 -6.44 -9.84
N TYR A 162 -10.55 -5.57 -10.00
CA TYR A 162 -10.86 -4.53 -9.03
C TYR A 162 -11.23 -5.12 -7.67
N SER A 163 -12.15 -6.10 -7.66
CA SER A 163 -12.59 -6.76 -6.43
C SER A 163 -11.43 -7.45 -5.72
N ASP A 164 -10.58 -8.17 -6.47
CA ASP A 164 -9.39 -8.84 -5.94
C ASP A 164 -8.44 -7.85 -5.27
N ARG A 165 -8.14 -6.73 -5.94
CA ARG A 165 -7.29 -5.66 -5.37
C ARG A 165 -7.86 -5.09 -4.08
N VAL A 166 -9.18 -4.93 -3.99
CA VAL A 166 -9.86 -4.43 -2.78
C VAL A 166 -9.80 -5.47 -1.66
N VAL A 167 -10.06 -6.74 -1.97
CA VAL A 167 -9.98 -7.85 -1.01
C VAL A 167 -8.57 -7.98 -0.44
N ASP A 168 -7.54 -7.94 -1.29
CA ASP A 168 -6.14 -7.95 -0.91
C ASP A 168 -5.81 -6.81 0.07
N GLY A 169 -6.25 -5.59 -0.25
CA GLY A 169 -6.02 -4.42 0.60
C GLY A 169 -6.74 -4.50 1.95
N ILE A 170 -7.98 -4.98 1.96
CA ILE A 170 -8.75 -5.21 3.19
C ILE A 170 -8.07 -6.28 4.05
N ALA A 171 -7.63 -7.38 3.45
CA ALA A 171 -6.90 -8.44 4.14
C ALA A 171 -5.63 -7.89 4.81
N ALA A 172 -4.83 -7.12 4.06
CA ALA A 172 -3.63 -6.50 4.58
C ALA A 172 -3.89 -5.58 5.78
N VAL A 173 -4.94 -4.75 5.73
CA VAL A 173 -5.35 -3.89 6.86
C VAL A 173 -5.65 -4.70 8.11
N PHE A 174 -6.42 -5.78 7.99
CA PHE A 174 -6.81 -6.60 9.14
C PHE A 174 -5.66 -7.44 9.70
N LEU A 175 -4.75 -7.91 8.85
CA LEU A 175 -3.50 -8.56 9.27
C LEU A 175 -2.58 -7.56 10.00
N ALA A 176 -2.40 -6.36 9.47
CA ALA A 176 -1.63 -5.29 10.12
C ALA A 176 -2.18 -4.91 11.50
N LEU A 177 -3.51 -4.83 11.62
CA LEU A 177 -4.19 -4.55 12.89
C LEU A 177 -4.26 -5.76 13.83
N LYS A 178 -3.90 -6.96 13.36
CA LYS A 178 -4.04 -8.25 14.08
C LYS A 178 -5.47 -8.47 14.57
N ARG A 179 -6.43 -8.27 13.67
CA ARG A 179 -7.86 -8.35 13.95
C ARG A 179 -8.58 -9.19 12.88
N ARG A 180 -9.61 -9.91 13.31
CA ARG A 180 -10.50 -10.65 12.40
C ARG A 180 -11.93 -10.09 12.53
N PRO A 181 -12.49 -9.46 11.47
CA PRO A 181 -13.76 -8.76 11.56
C PRO A 181 -14.96 -9.65 11.24
N VAL A 182 -16.11 -9.34 11.86
CA VAL A 182 -17.42 -9.71 11.31
C VAL A 182 -17.66 -8.86 10.06
N ILE A 183 -18.09 -9.48 8.96
CA ILE A 183 -18.26 -8.78 7.68
C ILE A 183 -19.74 -8.53 7.41
N ARG A 184 -20.07 -7.27 7.10
CA ARG A 184 -21.39 -6.81 6.67
C ARG A 184 -21.23 -5.98 5.40
N TYR A 185 -22.27 -5.96 4.58
CA TYR A 185 -22.28 -5.20 3.33
C TYR A 185 -23.65 -4.60 3.06
N GLN A 186 -23.67 -3.53 2.27
CA GLN A 186 -24.89 -2.92 1.77
C GLN A 186 -25.61 -3.87 0.81
N ARG A 187 -26.85 -4.25 1.15
CA ARG A 187 -27.63 -5.25 0.39
C ARG A 187 -27.89 -4.84 -1.06
N THR A 188 -28.04 -3.54 -1.32
CA THR A 188 -28.40 -3.00 -2.64
C THR A 188 -27.21 -2.93 -3.62
N SER A 189 -25.99 -3.27 -3.19
CA SER A 189 -24.80 -3.25 -4.04
C SER A 189 -24.22 -4.65 -4.24
N ASP A 190 -24.28 -5.13 -5.49
CA ASP A 190 -23.66 -6.39 -5.89
C ASP A 190 -22.13 -6.35 -5.74
N THR A 191 -21.51 -5.21 -6.02
CA THR A 191 -20.06 -5.01 -5.82
C THR A 191 -19.68 -5.13 -4.35
N ALA A 192 -20.42 -4.46 -3.46
CA ALA A 192 -20.18 -4.56 -2.02
C ALA A 192 -20.38 -5.99 -1.50
N LYS A 193 -21.43 -6.67 -1.98
CA LYS A 193 -21.70 -8.08 -1.67
C LYS A 193 -20.56 -8.98 -2.10
N ARG A 194 -20.07 -8.84 -3.34
CA ARG A 194 -18.96 -9.63 -3.88
C ARG A 194 -17.68 -9.44 -3.07
N ILE A 195 -17.27 -8.19 -2.82
CA ILE A 195 -16.08 -7.86 -2.02
C ILE A 195 -16.20 -8.49 -0.63
N ALA A 196 -17.35 -8.36 0.02
CA ALA A 196 -17.58 -8.94 1.34
C ALA A 196 -17.51 -10.47 1.35
N GLN A 197 -18.09 -11.13 0.33
CA GLN A 197 -18.07 -12.59 0.20
C GLN A 197 -16.66 -13.13 -0.08
N GLU A 198 -15.91 -12.51 -1.00
CA GLU A 198 -14.54 -12.92 -1.31
C GLU A 198 -13.59 -12.61 -0.14
N THR A 199 -13.77 -11.49 0.55
CA THR A 199 -13.02 -11.20 1.79
C THR A 199 -13.30 -12.25 2.87
N ALA A 200 -14.57 -12.65 3.03
CA ALA A 200 -14.94 -13.70 3.97
C ALA A 200 -14.31 -15.05 3.57
N LYS A 201 -14.35 -15.40 2.28
CA LYS A 201 -13.73 -16.61 1.75
C LYS A 201 -12.21 -16.63 2.03
N LEU A 202 -11.51 -15.54 1.73
CA LEU A 202 -10.08 -15.42 1.99
C LEU A 202 -9.77 -15.58 3.48
N MET A 203 -10.40 -14.79 4.36
CA MET A 203 -10.08 -14.76 5.79
C MET A 203 -10.59 -15.97 6.57
N TYR A 204 -11.65 -16.65 6.12
CA TYR A 204 -12.30 -17.71 6.88
C TYR A 204 -12.13 -19.10 6.31
N GLN A 205 -11.82 -19.24 5.02
CA GLN A 205 -11.72 -20.54 4.37
C GLN A 205 -10.31 -20.81 3.85
N GLN A 206 -9.69 -19.84 3.18
CA GLN A 206 -8.38 -20.02 2.56
C GLN A 206 -7.24 -19.80 3.57
N GLU A 207 -7.21 -18.63 4.19
CA GLU A 207 -6.09 -18.19 5.04
C GLU A 207 -6.47 -18.16 6.53
N SER A 208 -7.36 -19.07 6.96
CA SER A 208 -7.96 -19.01 8.30
C SER A 208 -6.94 -18.98 9.44
N GLY A 209 -5.78 -19.62 9.26
CA GLY A 209 -4.68 -19.65 10.24
C GLY A 209 -3.98 -18.30 10.40
N LEU A 210 -3.81 -17.53 9.33
CA LEU A 210 -3.20 -16.18 9.40
C LEU A 210 -4.07 -15.19 10.17
N PHE A 211 -5.38 -15.44 10.22
CA PHE A 211 -6.36 -14.62 10.94
C PHE A 211 -6.72 -15.18 12.32
N ASP A 212 -6.02 -16.20 12.83
CA ASP A 212 -6.27 -16.77 14.17
C ASP A 212 -5.62 -15.93 15.28
N PHE A 213 -6.18 -14.76 15.50
CA PHE A 213 -5.73 -13.84 16.56
C PHE A 213 -6.44 -14.11 17.88
N ARG A 214 -5.80 -13.70 18.98
CA ARG A 214 -6.41 -13.74 20.31
C ARG A 214 -7.77 -13.02 20.29
N ARG A 215 -8.82 -13.73 20.71
CA ARG A 215 -10.18 -13.19 20.79
C ARG A 215 -10.22 -12.00 21.72
N THR A 216 -10.92 -10.95 21.28
CA THR A 216 -11.20 -9.76 22.08
C THR A 216 -12.66 -9.70 22.48
N GLU A 217 -12.96 -8.97 23.56
CA GLU A 217 -14.33 -8.87 24.12
C GLU A 217 -15.36 -8.39 23.09
N SER A 218 -14.95 -7.46 22.22
CA SER A 218 -15.73 -7.06 21.04
C SER A 218 -15.05 -7.52 19.75
N SER A 219 -15.84 -8.12 18.86
CA SER A 219 -15.39 -8.43 17.50
C SER A 219 -15.45 -7.17 16.64
N PRO A 220 -14.39 -6.85 15.87
CA PRO A 220 -14.42 -5.71 14.97
C PRO A 220 -15.43 -5.96 13.83
N LEU A 221 -15.96 -4.88 13.26
CA LEU A 221 -16.90 -4.92 12.14
C LEU A 221 -16.23 -4.33 10.89
N LEU A 222 -16.24 -5.09 9.80
CA LEU A 222 -16.01 -4.57 8.46
C LEU A 222 -17.37 -4.31 7.81
N LEU A 223 -17.67 -3.05 7.50
CA LEU A 223 -18.86 -2.64 6.77
C LEU A 223 -18.48 -2.17 5.37
N VAL A 224 -18.92 -2.90 4.34
CA VAL A 224 -18.67 -2.58 2.93
C VAL A 224 -19.87 -1.81 2.37
N ILE A 225 -19.66 -0.57 1.96
CA ILE A 225 -20.70 0.35 1.47
C ILE A 225 -20.34 0.81 0.06
N ASP A 226 -21.34 1.00 -0.77
CA ASP A 226 -21.23 1.56 -2.10
C ASP A 226 -21.46 3.07 -2.08
N ARG A 227 -20.55 3.84 -2.68
CA ARG A 227 -20.63 5.29 -2.71
C ARG A 227 -21.89 5.81 -3.41
N ARG A 228 -22.53 5.01 -4.27
CA ARG A 228 -23.77 5.39 -4.97
C ARG A 228 -24.95 5.70 -4.05
N ASP A 229 -24.93 5.19 -2.82
CA ASP A 229 -25.99 5.47 -1.83
C ASP A 229 -25.91 6.92 -1.31
N ASP A 230 -24.73 7.53 -1.38
CA ASP A 230 -24.46 8.91 -0.96
C ASP A 230 -23.60 9.64 -2.01
N PRO A 231 -24.23 10.08 -3.11
CA PRO A 231 -23.55 10.85 -4.15
C PRO A 231 -23.37 12.32 -3.78
N VAL A 232 -24.03 12.79 -2.71
CA VAL A 232 -24.05 14.23 -2.34
C VAL A 232 -22.77 14.61 -1.61
N THR A 233 -22.34 13.85 -0.60
CA THR A 233 -21.15 14.18 0.20
C THR A 233 -19.89 14.51 -0.62
N PRO A 234 -19.50 13.75 -1.67
CA PRO A 234 -18.30 14.09 -2.45
C PRO A 234 -18.43 15.37 -3.30
N LEU A 235 -19.64 15.91 -3.48
CA LEU A 235 -19.90 17.12 -4.28
C LEU A 235 -20.06 18.39 -3.43
N LEU A 236 -20.18 18.25 -2.11
CA LEU A 236 -20.30 19.40 -1.22
C LEU A 236 -18.95 20.11 -1.07
N ASN A 237 -18.97 21.43 -1.13
CA ASN A 237 -17.79 22.25 -0.80
C ASN A 237 -17.36 21.99 0.65
N GLN A 238 -16.08 21.77 0.85
CA GLN A 238 -15.51 21.39 2.12
C GLN A 238 -14.86 22.60 2.83
N TRP A 239 -15.25 22.81 4.09
CA TRP A 239 -14.74 23.94 4.90
C TRP A 239 -13.75 23.51 5.99
N THR A 240 -13.54 22.21 6.18
CA THR A 240 -12.44 21.73 7.04
C THR A 240 -11.13 21.80 6.27
N TYR A 241 -10.05 22.25 6.92
CA TYR A 241 -8.78 22.57 6.27
C TYR A 241 -8.22 21.44 5.39
N GLN A 242 -8.15 20.21 5.89
CA GLN A 242 -7.62 19.07 5.12
C GLN A 242 -8.47 18.78 3.86
N ALA A 243 -9.80 18.79 4.00
CA ALA A 243 -10.71 18.53 2.89
C ALA A 243 -10.70 19.69 1.87
N MET A 244 -10.66 20.93 2.34
CA MET A 244 -10.54 22.12 1.48
C MET A 244 -9.23 22.11 0.67
N VAL A 245 -8.10 21.74 1.29
CA VAL A 245 -6.82 21.61 0.59
C VAL A 245 -6.90 20.50 -0.47
N HIS A 246 -7.51 19.36 -0.13
CA HIS A 246 -7.69 18.27 -1.09
C HIS A 246 -8.61 18.68 -2.26
N GLU A 247 -9.67 19.43 -2.00
CA GLU A 247 -10.61 19.91 -3.01
C GLU A 247 -9.99 20.98 -3.94
N LEU A 248 -9.32 21.99 -3.38
CA LEU A 248 -8.85 23.15 -4.15
C LEU A 248 -7.49 22.93 -4.82
N ILE A 249 -6.61 22.14 -4.21
CA ILE A 249 -5.21 21.98 -4.66
C ILE A 249 -4.90 20.52 -5.02
N GLY A 250 -5.54 19.58 -4.34
CA GLY A 250 -5.20 18.16 -4.43
C GLY A 250 -4.17 17.77 -3.38
N LEU A 251 -4.49 16.70 -2.64
CA LEU A 251 -3.61 16.10 -1.65
C LEU A 251 -3.41 14.62 -2.03
N GLN A 252 -2.18 14.22 -2.32
CA GLN A 252 -1.81 12.85 -2.67
C GLN A 252 -0.60 12.42 -1.85
N ASP A 253 -0.69 11.29 -1.14
CA ASP A 253 0.37 10.76 -0.27
C ASP A 253 0.93 11.79 0.72
N ASN A 254 0.03 12.58 1.32
CA ASN A 254 0.36 13.70 2.19
C ASN A 254 1.29 14.73 1.51
N LYS A 255 1.19 14.89 0.19
CA LYS A 255 1.91 15.90 -0.59
C LYS A 255 0.93 16.74 -1.38
N VAL A 256 1.25 18.02 -1.51
CA VAL A 256 0.51 18.99 -2.32
C VAL A 256 1.40 19.46 -3.45
N ASP A 257 0.86 19.50 -4.66
CA ASP A 257 1.54 20.03 -5.84
C ASP A 257 1.20 21.51 -6.03
N LEU A 258 2.20 22.37 -5.90
CA LEU A 258 2.03 23.83 -5.96
C LEU A 258 2.49 24.42 -7.30
N ARG A 259 2.85 23.58 -8.29
CA ARG A 259 3.37 24.05 -9.58
C ARG A 259 2.40 24.94 -10.35
N ALA A 260 1.10 24.73 -10.16
CA ALA A 260 0.04 25.54 -10.77
C ALA A 260 -0.11 26.93 -10.10
N ILE A 261 0.51 27.14 -8.93
CA ILE A 261 0.45 28.40 -8.19
C ILE A 261 1.68 29.22 -8.59
N GLY A 262 1.47 30.21 -9.47
CA GLY A 262 2.53 30.91 -10.22
C GLY A 262 3.69 31.50 -9.41
N SER A 263 3.49 31.80 -8.12
CA SER A 263 4.54 32.33 -7.23
C SER A 263 5.42 31.26 -6.56
N LEU A 264 5.04 29.97 -6.61
CA LEU A 264 5.67 28.89 -5.84
C LEU A 264 6.34 27.81 -6.69
N GLN A 265 6.61 28.07 -7.98
CA GLN A 265 7.19 27.10 -8.92
C GLN A 265 8.49 26.43 -8.45
N LYS A 266 9.28 27.09 -7.58
CA LYS A 266 10.53 26.54 -7.03
C LYS A 266 10.32 25.46 -5.96
N ILE A 267 9.13 25.34 -5.39
CA ILE A 267 8.76 24.34 -4.39
C ILE A 267 7.68 23.44 -5.01
N SER A 268 8.09 22.35 -5.64
CA SER A 268 7.19 21.53 -6.46
C SER A 268 6.26 20.63 -5.64
N LYS A 269 6.73 20.06 -4.52
CA LYS A 269 5.94 19.21 -3.62
C LYS A 269 6.30 19.45 -2.17
N LEU A 270 5.31 19.81 -1.35
CA LEU A 270 5.47 19.94 0.11
C LEU A 270 4.80 18.78 0.83
N ARG A 271 5.48 18.23 1.84
CA ARG A 271 4.88 17.27 2.77
C ARG A 271 3.90 18.03 3.67
N TRP A 272 2.67 17.57 3.71
CA TRP A 272 1.61 18.10 4.55
C TRP A 272 1.88 17.69 6.00
N PHE A 273 2.14 18.68 6.86
CA PHE A 273 2.33 18.50 8.29
C PHE A 273 1.31 19.35 9.04
N TYR A 274 0.22 18.76 9.53
CA TYR A 274 -0.60 19.45 10.52
C TYR A 274 -1.38 18.47 11.41
N HIS A 275 -1.10 18.51 12.72
CA HIS A 275 -1.77 17.66 13.72
C HIS A 275 -2.84 18.39 14.55
N GLN A 276 -2.98 19.73 14.45
CA GLN A 276 -3.84 20.49 15.40
C GLN A 276 -5.18 21.03 14.85
N ASN A 277 -5.37 21.22 13.54
CA ASN A 277 -6.59 21.87 12.99
C ASN A 277 -7.45 20.95 12.09
N ARG A 278 -7.58 19.66 12.44
CA ARG A 278 -8.35 18.71 11.61
C ARG A 278 -9.87 18.88 11.66
N MET A 279 -10.42 19.34 12.78
CA MET A 279 -11.86 19.26 13.05
C MET A 279 -12.41 20.50 13.79
N HIS A 280 -11.93 21.71 13.48
CA HIS A 280 -12.57 22.92 14.00
C HIS A 280 -13.53 23.49 12.96
N SER A 281 -14.71 22.87 12.81
CA SER A 281 -15.87 23.64 12.35
C SER A 281 -16.38 24.40 13.57
N SER A 282 -16.21 25.72 13.60
CA SER A 282 -16.87 26.51 14.63
C SER A 282 -18.38 26.33 14.40
N ASN A 283 -19.07 25.65 15.33
CA ASN A 283 -20.52 25.75 15.45
C ASN A 283 -20.84 27.23 15.70
N ARG A 284 -21.16 27.95 14.62
CA ARG A 284 -21.86 29.22 14.70
C ARG A 284 -23.32 28.92 14.38
N THR A 285 -24.07 28.79 15.47
CA THR A 285 -25.53 29.02 15.55
C THR A 285 -25.94 30.28 14.82
#